data_AF-A0A0A8X389-F1
#
_entry.id   AF-A0A0A8X389-F1
#
_cell.length_a   1.000
_cell.length_b   1.000
_cell.length_c   1.000
_cell.angle_alpha   90.00
_cell.angle_beta   90.00
_cell.angle_gamma   90.00
#
_symmetry.space_group_name_H-M   'P 1'
#
loop_
_entity.id
_entity.type
_entity.pdbx_description
1 polymer ?
#
loop_
_entity_poly.entity_id
_entity_poly.type
_entity_poly.pdbx_seq_one_letter_code
_entity_poly.pdbx_strand_id
1 'polypeptide(L)'
;MYHSQNTLLKEIDRARELMVAAAMESGYTSEETIFRSQELDRLIYEYQTLCKETEIQRQKAKVLFRQMILLTKKQYILAHA
;
A
#
# COMPACT_ATOMS: atom_id res chain seq x y z
N MET A 1 3.31 -10.87 -9.23
CA MET A 1 3.65 -10.21 -7.95
C MET A 1 4.01 -8.77 -8.27
N TYR A 2 3.15 -7.78 -7.99
CA TYR A 2 3.34 -6.39 -8.42
C TYR A 2 4.54 -5.73 -7.72
N HIS A 3 5.36 -4.97 -8.47
CA HIS A 3 6.68 -4.50 -8.01
C HIS A 3 6.70 -3.08 -7.41
N SER A 4 5.61 -2.31 -7.49
CA SER A 4 5.52 -0.99 -6.84
C SER A 4 4.07 -0.54 -6.59
N GLN A 5 3.88 0.33 -5.60
CA GLN A 5 2.58 0.99 -5.33
C GLN A 5 2.01 1.69 -6.58
N ASN A 6 2.86 2.34 -7.37
CA ASN A 6 2.44 3.03 -8.60
C ASN A 6 1.98 2.06 -9.70
N THR A 7 2.63 0.89 -9.82
CA THR A 7 2.20 -0.13 -10.77
C THR A 7 0.81 -0.65 -10.38
N LEU A 8 0.59 -0.90 -9.09
CA LEU A 8 -0.68 -1.41 -8.60
C LEU A 8 -1.81 -0.39 -8.75
N LEU A 9 -1.55 0.91 -8.55
CA LEU A 9 -2.51 1.98 -8.84
C LEU A 9 -2.96 1.99 -10.30
N LYS A 10 -2.02 1.84 -11.25
CA LYS A 10 -2.35 1.78 -12.69
C LYS A 10 -3.25 0.57 -13.01
N GLU A 11 -2.99 -0.57 -12.40
CA GLU A 11 -3.83 -1.76 -12.61
C GLU A 11 -5.21 -1.60 -11.95
N ILE A 12 -5.30 -0.94 -10.79
CA ILE A 12 -6.59 -0.59 -10.17
C ILE A 12 -7.40 0.32 -11.10
N ASP A 13 -6.78 1.34 -11.68
CA ASP A 13 -7.45 2.26 -12.60
C ASP A 13 -7.94 1.53 -13.85
N ARG A 14 -7.08 0.68 -14.43
CA ARG A 14 -7.46 -0.17 -15.57
C ARG A 14 -8.60 -1.13 -15.24
N ALA A 15 -8.53 -1.82 -14.09
CA ALA A 15 -9.57 -2.75 -13.67
C ALA A 15 -10.91 -2.03 -13.41
N ARG A 16 -10.87 -0.81 -12.89
CA ARG A 16 -12.04 0.05 -12.73
C ARG A 16 -12.67 0.38 -14.09
N GLU A 17 -11.86 0.79 -15.07
CA GLU A 17 -12.36 1.08 -16.43
C GLU A 17 -13.03 -0.14 -17.06
N LEU A 18 -12.44 -1.33 -16.90
CA LEU A 18 -13.01 -2.59 -17.40
C LEU A 18 -14.33 -2.95 -16.70
N MET A 19 -14.41 -2.79 -15.38
CA MET A 19 -15.65 -3.01 -14.63
C MET A 19 -16.77 -2.07 -15.08
N VAL A 20 -16.45 -0.79 -15.28
CA VAL A 20 -17.42 0.21 -15.77
C VAL A 20 -17.88 -0.13 -17.18
N ALA A 21 -16.94 -0.49 -18.08
CA ALA A 21 -17.28 -0.92 -19.43
C ALA A 21 -18.21 -2.14 -19.43
N ALA A 22 -17.89 -3.16 -18.63
CA ALA A 22 -18.73 -4.35 -18.47
C ALA A 22 -20.12 -3.99 -17.92
N ALA A 23 -20.20 -3.08 -16.94
CA ALA A 23 -21.47 -2.64 -16.36
C ALA A 23 -22.34 -1.89 -17.36
N MET A 24 -21.72 -1.08 -18.23
CA MET A 24 -22.41 -0.36 -19.30
C MET A 24 -22.93 -1.29 -20.40
N GLU A 25 -22.19 -2.35 -20.71
CA GLU A 25 -22.55 -3.30 -21.77
C GLU A 25 -23.56 -4.36 -21.31
N SER A 26 -23.32 -4.94 -20.12
CA SER A 26 -24.02 -6.14 -19.63
C SER A 26 -24.87 -5.91 -18.38
N GLY A 27 -24.80 -4.71 -17.80
CA GLY A 27 -25.52 -4.35 -16.57
C GLY A 27 -24.74 -4.69 -15.30
N TYR A 28 -25.02 -3.96 -14.22
CA TYR A 28 -24.27 -4.04 -12.95
C TYR A 28 -24.35 -5.40 -12.23
N THR A 29 -25.39 -6.18 -12.48
CA THR A 29 -25.62 -7.50 -11.87
C THR A 29 -25.22 -8.65 -12.79
N SER A 30 -24.61 -8.36 -13.94
CA SER A 30 -24.07 -9.39 -14.81
C SER A 30 -22.92 -10.13 -14.14
N GLU A 31 -22.74 -11.40 -14.50
CA GLU A 31 -21.63 -12.22 -14.02
C GLU A 31 -20.27 -11.58 -14.36
N GLU A 32 -20.12 -11.03 -15.56
CA GLU A 32 -18.89 -10.33 -15.98
C GLU A 32 -18.61 -9.11 -15.11
N THR A 33 -19.63 -8.26 -14.85
CA THR A 33 -19.41 -7.06 -14.01
C THR A 33 -19.07 -7.45 -12.57
N ILE A 34 -19.71 -8.49 -12.03
CA ILE A 34 -19.40 -9.03 -10.69
C ILE A 34 -17.98 -9.58 -10.65
N PHE A 35 -17.55 -10.31 -11.68
CA PHE A 35 -16.19 -10.81 -11.77
C PHE A 35 -15.17 -9.66 -11.77
N ARG A 36 -15.40 -8.62 -12.58
CA ARG A 36 -14.55 -7.43 -12.63
C ARG A 36 -14.54 -6.65 -11.33
N SER A 37 -15.67 -6.57 -10.61
CA SER A 37 -15.71 -5.90 -9.31
C SER A 37 -14.88 -6.65 -8.26
N GLN A 38 -14.95 -7.99 -8.26
CA GLN A 38 -14.14 -8.82 -7.36
C GLN A 38 -12.64 -8.73 -7.69
N GLU A 39 -12.27 -8.66 -8.97
CA GLU A 39 -10.90 -8.41 -9.41
C GLU A 39 -10.40 -7.05 -8.90
N LEU A 40 -11.19 -6.00 -9.08
CA LEU A 40 -10.88 -4.66 -8.60
C LEU A 40 -10.71 -4.61 -7.08
N ASP A 41 -11.61 -5.25 -6.32
CA ASP A 41 -11.55 -5.32 -4.86
C ASP A 41 -10.26 -6.00 -4.38
N ARG A 42 -9.83 -7.07 -5.06
CA ARG A 42 -8.56 -7.74 -4.74
C ARG A 42 -7.37 -6.80 -4.92
N LEU A 43 -7.31 -6.08 -6.04
CA LEU A 43 -6.22 -5.14 -6.32
C LEU A 43 -6.18 -4.00 -5.29
N ILE A 44 -7.35 -3.47 -4.92
CA ILE A 44 -7.47 -2.44 -3.87
C ILE A 44 -6.95 -2.98 -2.53
N TYR A 45 -7.32 -4.21 -2.16
CA TYR A 45 -6.88 -4.84 -0.91
C TYR A 45 -5.35 -5.03 -0.89
N GLU A 46 -4.76 -5.50 -1.99
CA GLU A 46 -3.31 -5.64 -2.12
C GLU A 46 -2.61 -4.29 -1.94
N TYR A 47 -3.16 -3.22 -2.53
CA TYR A 47 -2.60 -1.87 -2.41
C TYR A 47 -2.65 -1.34 -0.99
N GLN A 48 -3.79 -1.50 -0.32
CA GLN A 48 -3.95 -1.10 1.08
C GLN A 48 -2.97 -1.84 2.00
N THR A 49 -2.76 -3.13 1.76
CA THR A 49 -1.81 -3.96 2.52
C THR A 49 -0.39 -3.47 2.33
N LEU A 50 0.02 -3.24 1.07
CA LEU A 50 1.33 -2.70 0.75
C LEU A 50 1.58 -1.32 1.39
N CYS A 51 0.57 -0.45 1.41
CA CYS A 51 0.66 0.85 2.06
C CYS A 51 0.85 0.73 3.58
N LYS A 52 0.08 -0.16 4.23
CA LYS A 52 0.20 -0.43 5.68
C LYS A 52 1.59 -0.95 6.04
N GLU A 53 2.10 -1.92 5.27
CA GLU A 53 3.43 -2.46 5.48
C GLU A 53 4.52 -1.39 5.36
N THR A 54 4.43 -0.54 4.32
CA THR A 54 5.38 0.56 4.09
C THR A 54 5.39 1.52 5.28
N GLU A 55 4.23 1.89 5.80
CA GLU A 55 4.11 2.80 6.92
C GLU A 55 4.63 2.17 8.23
N ILE A 56 4.37 0.88 8.47
CA ILE A 56 4.94 0.14 9.61
C ILE A 56 6.47 0.16 9.55
N GLN A 57 7.07 -0.09 8.38
CA GLN A 57 8.52 -0.06 8.23
C GLN A 57 9.08 1.35 8.47
N ARG A 58 8.41 2.39 7.98
CA ARG A 58 8.78 3.78 8.22
C ARG A 58 8.74 4.13 9.71
N GLN A 59 7.74 3.66 10.44
CA GLN A 59 7.62 3.88 11.88
C GLN A 59 8.73 3.16 12.66
N LYS A 60 9.04 1.91 12.31
CA LYS A 60 10.18 1.18 12.89
C LYS A 60 11.50 1.94 12.67
N ALA A 61 11.75 2.42 11.46
CA ALA A 61 12.95 3.21 11.15
C ALA A 61 13.02 4.50 11.99
N LYS A 62 11.90 5.23 12.17
CA LYS A 62 11.84 6.42 13.02
C LYS A 62 12.17 6.10 14.49
N VAL A 63 11.67 4.98 15.02
CA VAL A 63 11.95 4.56 16.41
C VAL A 63 13.43 4.22 16.57
N LEU A 64 13.98 3.41 15.67
CA LEU A 64 15.41 3.05 15.68
C LEU A 64 16.30 4.30 15.60
N PHE A 65 15.95 5.24 14.71
CA PHE A 65 16.69 6.50 14.59
C PHE A 65 16.68 7.31 15.89
N ARG A 66 15.53 7.43 16.56
CA ARG A 66 15.43 8.09 17.88
C ARG A 66 16.29 7.40 18.94
N GLN A 67 16.31 6.07 18.95
CA GLN A 67 17.15 5.29 19.87
C GLN A 67 18.65 5.55 19.62
N MET A 68 19.09 5.58 18.35
CA MET A 68 20.49 5.90 18.02
C MET A 68 20.88 7.32 18.47
N ILE A 69 20.00 8.31 18.30
CA ILE A 69 20.26 9.68 18.79
C ILE A 69 20.39 9.70 20.33
N LEU A 70 19.55 8.94 21.05
CA LEU A 70 19.62 8.88 22.51
C LEU A 70 20.94 8.24 22.98
N LEU A 71 21.36 7.14 22.34
CA LEU A 71 22.60 6.45 22.68
C LEU A 71 23.84 7.31 22.43
N THR A 72 23.89 8.00 21.28
CA THR A 72 24.99 8.91 20.94
C THR A 72 25.08 10.10 21.91
N LYS A 73 23.95 10.69 22.30
CA LYS A 73 23.91 11.73 23.35
C LYS A 73 24.39 11.21 24.71
N LYS A 74 23.97 10.01 25.11
CA LYS A 74 24.42 9.38 26.36
C LYS A 74 25.93 9.16 26.37
N GLN A 75 26.48 8.64 25.27
CA GLN A 75 27.91 8.41 25.13
C GLN A 75 28.71 9.72 25.19
N TYR A 76 28.22 10.78 24.57
CA TYR A 76 28.85 12.11 24.63
C TYR A 76 28.92 12.64 26.08
N ILE A 77 27.82 12.53 26.83
CA ILE A 77 27.77 12.97 28.24
C ILE A 77 28.77 12.17 29.08
N LEU A 78 28.81 10.85 28.94
CA LEU A 78 29.74 9.99 29.67
C LEU A 78 31.22 10.26 29.33
N ALA A 79 31.51 10.74 28.11
CA ALA A 79 32.87 11.06 27.69
C ALA A 79 33.36 12.45 28.17
N HIS A 80 32.45 13.31 28.63
CA HIS A 80 32.74 14.69 29.05
C HIS A 80 32.28 14.99 30.50
N ALA A 81 32.01 13.95 31.29
CA ALA A 81 31.74 14.02 32.71
C ALA A 81 32.95 13.50 33.49
#